data_AF-A0A5C3PP04-F1
#
_entry.id   AF-A0A5C3PP04-F1
#
_cell.length_a   1.000
_cell.length_b   1.000
_cell.length_c   1.000
_cell.angle_alpha   90.00
_cell.angle_beta   90.00
_cell.angle_gamma   90.00
#
_symmetry.space_group_name_H-M   'P 1'
#
loop_
_entity.id
_entity.type
_entity.pdbx_description
1 polymer ?
#
loop_
_entity_poly.entity_id
_entity_poly.type
_entity_poly.pdbx_seq_one_letter_code
_entity_poly.pdbx_strand_id
1 'polypeptide(L)'
;MSSNSTFGTSTSPYSSANPSSSLVAIGSPNIPPSPLIAAQGYTPKVSFDTLENPQASMFSYTLHVQSDGYARTRSTRVFLCASSPDESGTQALEWCLESLVQDGDELVVFRGIDPDDFAEKDHDQYREDARELMRVIQEKCVEYDPERKLSIIVEYIAGKVTQTIDRLIALYRPDSLVVGTRGQRSMMQAMAGAFGAPGVGSVSKYCLSHSPVPVIVIRPESKVRKTMAKRRANPKRGLHFDELAKTKTNNGHLSVPLISTLTR
;
A
#
# COMPACT_ATOMS: atom_id res chain seq x y z
N MET A 1 15.71 102.58 -47.35
CA MET A 1 14.29 103.00 -47.31
C MET A 1 13.45 101.72 -47.27
N SER A 2 12.56 101.67 -46.29
CA SER A 2 11.48 100.73 -45.89
C SER A 2 11.04 99.68 -46.94
N SER A 3 10.61 98.47 -46.61
CA SER A 3 9.73 98.00 -45.50
C SER A 3 9.61 96.45 -45.51
N ASN A 4 9.00 95.90 -44.45
CA ASN A 4 8.29 94.62 -44.26
C ASN A 4 8.91 93.75 -43.16
N SER A 5 8.28 93.62 -41.98
CA SER A 5 6.97 93.08 -41.58
C SER A 5 7.07 91.62 -41.12
N THR A 6 6.60 91.45 -39.88
CA THR A 6 6.73 90.33 -38.94
C THR A 6 5.71 89.22 -39.22
N PHE A 7 6.07 87.94 -39.08
CA PHE A 7 5.12 86.88 -38.75
C PHE A 7 5.77 85.78 -37.90
N GLY A 8 5.08 85.42 -36.82
CA GLY A 8 5.47 84.43 -35.82
C GLY A 8 5.00 83.01 -36.14
N THR A 9 5.65 82.07 -35.45
CA THR A 9 5.49 80.62 -35.48
C THR A 9 4.24 80.14 -34.74
N SER A 10 3.50 79.20 -35.34
CA SER A 10 2.40 78.47 -34.70
C SER A 10 2.78 77.00 -34.47
N THR A 11 2.56 76.53 -33.25
CA THR A 11 2.65 75.12 -32.83
C THR A 11 1.25 74.59 -32.51
N SER A 12 0.97 73.38 -32.99
CA SER A 12 -0.29 72.66 -32.92
C SER A 12 -0.71 72.25 -31.49
N PRO A 13 -2.02 72.14 -31.19
CA PRO A 13 -2.51 71.39 -30.04
C PRO A 13 -3.39 70.21 -30.48
N TYR A 14 -3.25 69.04 -29.87
CA TYR A 14 -4.37 68.12 -29.66
C TYR A 14 -4.13 67.21 -28.44
N SER A 15 -5.13 67.22 -27.56
CA SER A 15 -5.25 66.52 -26.28
C SER A 15 -5.69 65.06 -26.41
N SER A 16 -5.35 64.23 -25.43
CA SER A 16 -6.20 63.16 -24.84
C SER A 16 -5.46 62.54 -23.64
N ALA A 17 -5.94 62.75 -22.41
CA ALA A 17 -6.86 61.91 -21.63
C ALA A 17 -6.17 60.73 -20.91
N ASN A 18 -6.14 60.81 -19.56
CA ASN A 18 -5.78 59.72 -18.63
C ASN A 18 -6.81 58.57 -18.69
N PRO A 19 -6.41 57.34 -18.33
CA PRO A 19 -6.91 56.80 -17.06
C PRO A 19 -5.92 55.91 -16.26
N SER A 20 -6.00 56.06 -14.93
CA SER A 20 -6.05 55.04 -13.88
C SER A 20 -5.08 53.85 -13.91
N SER A 21 -4.11 53.90 -12.99
CA SER A 21 -3.25 52.80 -12.55
C SER A 21 -4.07 51.63 -11.99
N SER A 22 -3.96 50.47 -12.62
CA SER A 22 -4.39 49.17 -12.07
C SER A 22 -3.16 48.34 -11.74
N LEU A 23 -3.01 47.99 -10.47
CA LEU A 23 -1.98 47.08 -9.99
C LEU A 23 -2.27 45.68 -10.56
N VAL A 24 -1.37 45.21 -11.42
CA VAL A 24 -1.34 43.82 -11.87
C VAL A 24 -0.95 42.94 -10.69
N ALA A 25 -1.95 42.28 -10.10
CA ALA A 25 -1.74 41.14 -9.23
C ALA A 25 -1.07 40.04 -10.05
N ILE A 26 0.20 39.76 -9.76
CA ILE A 26 0.91 38.59 -10.28
C ILE A 26 0.19 37.38 -9.70
N GLY A 27 -0.57 36.69 -10.54
CA GLY A 27 -1.28 35.48 -10.19
C GLY A 27 -0.30 34.41 -9.73
N SER A 28 -0.55 33.88 -8.54
CA SER A 28 0.02 32.62 -8.07
C SER A 28 -0.15 31.56 -9.17
N PRO A 29 0.88 30.75 -9.46
CA PRO A 29 0.71 29.66 -10.41
C PRO A 29 -0.36 28.71 -9.85
N ASN A 30 -1.32 28.41 -10.72
CA ASN A 30 -2.40 27.47 -10.51
C ASN A 30 -1.80 26.09 -10.23
N ILE A 31 -1.61 25.76 -8.94
CA ILE A 31 -1.22 24.40 -8.53
C ILE A 31 -2.46 23.54 -8.83
N PRO A 32 -2.38 22.56 -9.74
CA PRO A 32 -3.48 21.62 -9.91
C PRO A 32 -3.74 20.96 -8.55
N PRO A 33 -5.01 20.77 -8.12
CA PRO A 33 -5.26 19.99 -6.91
C PRO A 33 -4.57 18.64 -7.11
N SER A 34 -3.53 18.40 -6.33
CA SER A 34 -2.88 17.11 -6.34
C SER A 34 -3.98 16.10 -6.03
N PRO A 35 -4.15 15.03 -6.82
CA PRO A 35 -5.11 14.01 -6.46
C PRO A 35 -4.77 13.59 -5.03
N LEU A 36 -5.80 13.38 -4.19
CA LEU A 36 -5.72 13.13 -2.73
C LEU A 36 -5.05 11.78 -2.40
N ILE A 37 -4.04 11.38 -3.17
CA ILE A 37 -3.26 10.16 -3.08
C ILE A 37 -2.22 10.29 -1.96
N ALA A 38 -1.70 11.49 -1.72
CA ALA A 38 -0.68 11.73 -0.69
C ALA A 38 -1.21 12.65 0.43
N ALA A 39 -1.06 12.19 1.67
CA ALA A 39 -1.28 12.97 2.87
C ALA A 39 -0.09 13.93 3.13
N GLN A 40 -0.23 14.82 4.10
CA GLN A 40 0.86 15.70 4.53
C GLN A 40 2.10 14.86 4.91
N GLY A 41 3.27 15.24 4.38
CA GLY A 41 4.51 14.49 4.62
C GLY A 41 4.76 13.36 3.63
N TYR A 42 3.92 13.20 2.60
CA TYR A 42 4.14 12.26 1.50
C TYR A 42 4.12 12.97 0.15
N THR A 43 4.93 12.47 -0.78
CA THR A 43 4.96 12.93 -2.18
C THR A 43 4.53 11.82 -3.12
N PRO A 44 3.57 12.06 -4.03
CA PRO A 44 3.24 11.12 -5.09
C PRO A 44 4.44 10.88 -6.00
N LYS A 45 4.62 9.62 -6.42
CA LYS A 45 5.60 9.18 -7.41
C LYS A 45 4.90 8.60 -8.64
N VAL A 46 5.68 8.03 -9.55
CA VAL A 46 5.16 7.45 -10.79
C VAL A 46 4.18 6.34 -10.45
N SER A 47 2.95 6.54 -10.90
CA SER A 47 1.83 5.62 -10.77
C SER A 47 1.49 5.08 -12.16
N PHE A 48 0.97 3.85 -12.24
CA PHE A 48 0.67 3.19 -13.50
C PHE A 48 -0.81 2.80 -13.53
N ASP A 49 -1.48 3.03 -14.64
CA ASP A 49 -2.86 2.58 -14.88
C ASP A 49 -2.91 1.83 -16.20
N THR A 50 -3.19 0.53 -16.11
CA THR A 50 -3.32 -0.37 -17.25
C THR A 50 -4.62 -1.18 -17.19
N LEU A 51 -5.59 -0.81 -16.34
CA LEU A 51 -6.84 -1.56 -16.18
C LEU A 51 -7.59 -1.71 -17.51
N GLU A 52 -7.63 -0.65 -18.32
CA GLU A 52 -8.36 -0.63 -19.58
C GLU A 52 -7.48 -0.85 -20.82
N ASN A 53 -6.19 -1.17 -20.64
CA ASN A 53 -5.24 -1.33 -21.75
C ASN A 53 -5.22 -2.79 -22.26
N PRO A 54 -5.79 -3.11 -23.44
CA PRO A 54 -5.87 -4.50 -23.92
C PRO A 54 -4.50 -5.07 -24.34
N GLN A 55 -3.50 -4.21 -24.54
CA GLN A 55 -2.13 -4.61 -24.88
C GLN A 55 -1.26 -4.80 -23.63
N ALA A 56 -1.79 -4.51 -22.44
CA ALA A 56 -1.03 -4.68 -21.21
C ALA A 56 -0.84 -6.16 -20.89
N SER A 57 0.37 -6.52 -20.48
CA SER A 57 0.68 -7.86 -19.98
C SER A 57 0.01 -8.16 -18.63
N MET A 58 -0.57 -7.15 -17.98
CA MET A 58 -1.26 -7.20 -16.71
C MET A 58 -2.22 -6.01 -16.62
N PHE A 59 -3.48 -6.28 -16.27
CA PHE A 59 -4.45 -5.24 -15.94
C PHE A 59 -4.21 -4.83 -14.48
N SER A 60 -3.62 -3.66 -14.28
CA SER A 60 -3.16 -3.19 -12.97
C SER A 60 -3.38 -1.71 -12.76
N TYR A 61 -3.59 -1.33 -11.50
CA TYR A 61 -3.55 0.03 -11.04
C TYR A 61 -2.56 0.15 -9.89
N THR A 62 -1.49 0.92 -10.12
CA THR A 62 -0.37 1.09 -9.22
C THR A 62 -0.34 2.52 -8.73
N LEU A 63 -0.39 2.72 -7.41
CA LEU A 63 -0.13 4.00 -6.75
C LEU A 63 1.20 3.94 -6.03
N HIS A 64 2.01 4.99 -6.12
CA HIS A 64 3.29 5.09 -5.42
C HIS A 64 3.39 6.42 -4.69
N VAL A 65 3.70 6.38 -3.40
CA VAL A 65 4.05 7.54 -2.59
C VAL A 65 5.34 7.30 -1.82
N GLN A 66 6.05 8.37 -1.49
CA GLN A 66 7.21 8.33 -0.59
C GLN A 66 7.08 9.39 0.47
N SER A 67 7.38 9.06 1.72
CA SER A 67 7.44 10.04 2.79
C SER A 67 8.56 11.06 2.55
N ASP A 68 8.39 12.28 3.06
CA ASP A 68 9.39 13.34 2.97
C ASP A 68 10.71 12.92 3.61
N GLY A 69 11.80 13.04 2.85
CA GLY A 69 13.13 12.62 3.28
C GLY A 69 13.44 11.14 3.08
N TYR A 70 12.50 10.33 2.58
CA TYR A 70 12.82 8.96 2.16
C TYR A 70 13.86 8.97 1.03
N ALA A 71 14.91 8.18 1.21
CA ALA A 71 15.90 7.91 0.19
C ALA A 71 16.21 6.41 0.17
N ARG A 72 16.06 5.78 -0.99
CA ARG A 72 16.41 4.37 -1.15
C ARG A 72 17.92 4.18 -0.99
N THR A 73 18.31 3.25 -0.16
CA THR A 73 19.73 2.91 0.08
C THR A 73 19.99 1.43 -0.24
N ARG A 74 21.25 0.99 -0.12
CA ARG A 74 21.62 -0.43 -0.24
C ARG A 74 21.04 -1.30 0.88
N SER A 75 20.64 -0.70 2.00
CA SER A 75 20.04 -1.39 3.15
C SER A 75 18.51 -1.33 3.16
N THR A 76 17.89 -0.65 2.19
CA THR A 76 16.43 -0.64 2.06
C THR A 76 15.93 -2.06 1.84
N ARG A 77 15.11 -2.55 2.77
CA ARG A 77 14.42 -3.81 2.63
C ARG A 77 13.09 -3.58 1.93
N VAL A 78 12.65 -4.56 1.16
CA VAL A 78 11.39 -4.53 0.43
C VAL A 78 10.48 -5.60 0.98
N PHE A 79 9.29 -5.21 1.44
CA PHE A 79 8.27 -6.15 1.90
C PHE A 79 7.11 -6.17 0.92
N LEU A 80 6.68 -7.38 0.53
CA LEU A 80 5.45 -7.57 -0.23
C LEU A 80 4.36 -8.02 0.73
N CYS A 81 3.25 -7.29 0.82
CA CYS A 81 2.10 -7.62 1.65
C CYS A 81 0.88 -7.91 0.79
N ALA A 82 0.46 -9.17 0.72
CA ALA A 82 -0.80 -9.54 0.07
C ALA A 82 -1.98 -9.25 1.01
N SER A 83 -2.54 -8.05 0.88
CA SER A 83 -3.66 -7.57 1.70
C SER A 83 -4.97 -7.81 0.95
N SER A 84 -5.60 -8.95 1.18
CA SER A 84 -6.98 -9.15 0.75
C SER A 84 -7.94 -8.24 1.53
N PRO A 85 -9.12 -7.90 0.97
CA PRO A 85 -10.09 -7.04 1.64
C PRO A 85 -10.80 -7.69 2.85
N ASP A 86 -10.57 -8.99 3.13
CA ASP A 86 -11.11 -9.62 4.33
C ASP A 86 -10.29 -9.30 5.60
N GLU A 87 -10.89 -9.59 6.76
CA GLU A 87 -10.28 -9.46 8.09
C GLU A 87 -8.82 -9.97 8.13
N SER A 88 -8.52 -11.09 7.46
CA SER A 88 -7.18 -11.67 7.53
C SER A 88 -6.13 -10.89 6.75
N GLY A 89 -6.50 -10.27 5.63
CA GLY A 89 -5.60 -9.44 4.83
C GLY A 89 -5.44 -8.04 5.40
N THR A 90 -6.50 -7.49 5.98
CA THR A 90 -6.44 -6.22 6.73
C THR A 90 -5.54 -6.34 7.96
N GLN A 91 -5.70 -7.37 8.79
CA GLN A 91 -4.84 -7.57 9.95
C GLN A 91 -3.38 -7.90 9.58
N ALA A 92 -3.16 -8.54 8.43
CA ALA A 92 -1.79 -8.74 7.93
C ALA A 92 -1.12 -7.41 7.57
N LEU A 93 -1.85 -6.52 6.90
CA LEU A 93 -1.37 -5.18 6.57
C LEU A 93 -1.13 -4.33 7.83
N GLU A 94 -2.08 -4.36 8.77
CA GLU A 94 -1.96 -3.63 10.04
C GLU A 94 -0.71 -4.06 10.81
N TRP A 95 -0.51 -5.37 10.94
CA TRP A 95 0.69 -5.92 11.57
C TRP A 95 1.99 -5.54 10.82
N CYS A 96 1.96 -5.49 9.48
CA CYS A 96 3.12 -5.01 8.70
C CYS A 96 3.48 -3.58 9.08
N LEU A 97 2.49 -2.69 9.13
CA LEU A 97 2.67 -1.26 9.40
C LEU A 97 3.10 -0.99 10.84
N GLU A 98 2.56 -1.74 11.80
CA GLU A 98 2.86 -1.56 13.21
C GLU A 98 4.19 -2.23 13.63
N SER A 99 4.42 -3.47 13.19
CA SER A 99 5.46 -4.33 13.78
C SER A 99 6.62 -4.69 12.85
N LEU A 100 6.43 -4.68 11.53
CA LEU A 100 7.42 -5.19 10.59
C LEU A 100 8.29 -4.09 9.99
N VAL A 101 7.66 -3.12 9.32
CA VAL A 101 8.36 -2.10 8.55
C VAL A 101 9.07 -1.10 9.47
N GLN A 102 10.29 -0.73 9.11
CA GLN A 102 11.15 0.19 9.85
C GLN A 102 11.53 1.37 8.95
N ASP A 103 12.28 2.32 9.51
CA ASP A 103 12.79 3.47 8.75
C ASP A 103 13.64 3.04 7.56
N GLY A 104 13.39 3.67 6.40
CA GLY A 104 14.11 3.42 5.16
C GLY A 104 13.65 2.18 4.39
N ASP A 105 12.59 1.48 4.83
CA ASP A 105 12.02 0.33 4.13
C ASP A 105 11.04 0.75 3.00
N GLU A 106 10.81 -0.19 2.09
CA GLU A 106 9.78 -0.09 1.06
C GLU A 106 8.71 -1.17 1.26
N LEU A 107 7.44 -0.75 1.28
CA LEU A 107 6.29 -1.62 1.41
C LEU A 107 5.48 -1.63 0.13
N VAL A 108 5.35 -2.81 -0.48
CA VAL A 108 4.48 -3.06 -1.62
C VAL A 108 3.24 -3.79 -1.12
N VAL A 109 2.08 -3.14 -1.19
CA VAL A 109 0.79 -3.69 -0.78
C VAL A 109 0.02 -4.13 -2.01
N PHE A 110 -0.29 -5.41 -2.09
CA PHE A 110 -0.98 -6.01 -3.23
C PHE A 110 -2.42 -6.40 -2.87
N ARG A 111 -3.37 -6.01 -3.72
CA ARG A 111 -4.77 -6.43 -3.75
C ARG A 111 -5.09 -7.10 -5.09
N GLY A 112 -5.49 -8.38 -5.02
CA GLY A 112 -5.96 -9.09 -6.21
C GLY A 112 -7.42 -8.81 -6.50
N ILE A 113 -7.73 -8.59 -7.77
CA ILE A 113 -9.10 -8.47 -8.30
C ILE A 113 -9.45 -9.79 -8.98
N ASP A 114 -10.60 -10.35 -8.64
CA ASP A 114 -11.10 -11.56 -9.29
C ASP A 114 -11.43 -11.25 -10.77
N PRO A 115 -11.02 -12.10 -11.73
CA PRO A 115 -11.30 -11.85 -13.15
C PRO A 115 -12.78 -11.68 -13.48
N ASP A 116 -13.67 -12.39 -12.78
CA ASP A 116 -15.11 -12.30 -13.00
C ASP A 116 -15.62 -10.94 -12.49
N ASP A 117 -15.22 -10.55 -11.27
CA ASP A 117 -15.51 -9.22 -10.71
C ASP A 117 -14.94 -8.09 -11.56
N PHE A 118 -13.77 -8.29 -12.18
CA PHE A 118 -13.12 -7.31 -13.03
C PHE A 118 -13.87 -7.09 -14.35
N ALA A 119 -14.53 -8.13 -14.88
CA ALA A 119 -15.33 -8.04 -16.09
C ALA A 119 -16.69 -7.39 -15.86
N GLU A 120 -17.25 -7.53 -14.65
CA GLU A 120 -18.59 -7.04 -14.32
C GLU A 120 -18.62 -5.64 -13.68
N LYS A 121 -17.61 -5.28 -12.88
CA LYS A 121 -17.58 -4.04 -12.11
C LYS A 121 -16.92 -2.89 -12.86
N ASP A 122 -17.32 -1.68 -12.51
CA ASP A 122 -16.69 -0.44 -12.96
C ASP A 122 -15.23 -0.38 -12.48
N HIS A 123 -14.30 -0.13 -13.41
CA HIS A 123 -12.88 -0.04 -13.13
C HIS A 123 -12.54 1.17 -12.27
N ASP A 124 -13.37 2.22 -12.31
CA ASP A 124 -13.21 3.40 -11.45
C ASP A 124 -13.37 3.06 -9.96
N GLN A 125 -14.18 2.06 -9.61
CA GLN A 125 -14.29 1.62 -8.22
C GLN A 125 -12.95 1.09 -7.69
N TYR A 126 -12.18 0.36 -8.51
CA TYR A 126 -10.87 -0.13 -8.10
C TYR A 126 -9.85 1.01 -7.94
N ARG A 127 -9.99 2.07 -8.75
CA ARG A 127 -9.17 3.28 -8.60
C ARG A 127 -9.47 3.99 -7.30
N GLU A 128 -10.75 4.19 -6.97
CA GLU A 128 -11.15 4.79 -5.69
C GLU A 128 -10.73 3.94 -4.49
N ASP A 129 -10.96 2.63 -4.54
CA ASP A 129 -10.57 1.70 -3.47
C ASP A 129 -9.05 1.73 -3.23
N ALA A 130 -8.25 1.83 -4.29
CA ALA A 130 -6.80 1.92 -4.19
C ALA A 130 -6.35 3.25 -3.55
N ARG A 131 -6.99 4.37 -3.90
CA ARG A 131 -6.69 5.68 -3.30
C ARG A 131 -7.07 5.71 -1.83
N GLU A 132 -8.23 5.14 -1.49
CA GLU A 132 -8.67 5.02 -0.10
C GLU A 132 -7.74 4.12 0.71
N LEU A 133 -7.32 2.97 0.17
CA LEU A 133 -6.33 2.11 0.82
C LEU A 133 -5.01 2.84 1.03
N MET A 134 -4.53 3.58 0.02
CA MET A 134 -3.31 4.38 0.10
C MET A 134 -3.42 5.46 1.20
N ARG A 135 -4.57 6.13 1.32
CA ARG A 135 -4.84 7.11 2.39
C ARG A 135 -4.78 6.44 3.77
N VAL A 136 -5.49 5.33 3.96
CA VAL A 136 -5.50 4.58 5.22
C VAL A 136 -4.10 4.11 5.62
N ILE A 137 -3.30 3.63 4.66
CA ILE A 137 -1.91 3.22 4.94
C ILE A 137 -1.09 4.40 5.44
N GLN A 138 -1.16 5.56 4.79
CA GLN A 138 -0.41 6.74 5.21
C GLN A 138 -0.83 7.24 6.61
N GLU A 139 -2.14 7.26 6.89
CA GLU A 139 -2.66 7.62 8.21
C GLU A 139 -2.12 6.67 9.29
N LYS A 140 -2.13 5.36 9.02
CA LYS A 140 -1.58 4.37 9.93
C LYS A 140 -0.08 4.49 10.11
N CYS A 141 0.67 4.78 9.04
CA CYS A 141 2.11 5.03 9.16
C CYS A 141 2.40 6.19 10.12
N VAL A 142 1.68 7.31 9.98
CA VAL A 142 1.81 8.49 10.85
C VAL A 142 1.36 8.20 12.28
N GLU A 143 0.27 7.44 12.45
CA GLU A 143 -0.24 7.02 13.77
C GLU A 143 0.79 6.17 14.52
N TYR A 144 1.44 5.22 13.84
CA TYR A 144 2.40 4.30 14.46
C TYR A 144 3.77 4.92 14.72
N ASP A 145 4.31 5.66 13.74
CA ASP A 145 5.59 6.35 13.86
C ASP A 145 5.69 7.50 12.84
N PRO A 146 5.51 8.76 13.26
CA PRO A 146 5.51 9.92 12.36
C PRO A 146 6.90 10.25 11.79
N GLU A 147 7.98 9.76 12.42
CA GLU A 147 9.34 10.05 11.97
C GLU A 147 9.87 9.02 10.97
N ARG A 148 9.28 7.82 10.95
CA ARG A 148 9.64 6.72 10.06
C ARG A 148 9.42 7.08 8.58
N LYS A 149 10.48 6.97 7.79
CA LYS A 149 10.46 7.26 6.35
C LYS A 149 10.27 5.99 5.54
N LEU A 150 9.23 5.96 4.70
CA LEU A 150 8.82 4.79 3.92
C LEU A 150 8.56 5.14 2.44
N SER A 151 8.83 4.16 1.57
CA SER A 151 8.28 4.10 0.20
C SER A 151 7.10 3.14 0.19
N ILE A 152 5.95 3.58 -0.30
CA ILE A 152 4.70 2.82 -0.23
C ILE A 152 4.12 2.68 -1.63
N ILE A 153 3.94 1.44 -2.06
CA ILE A 153 3.36 1.10 -3.36
C ILE A 153 2.08 0.32 -3.10
N VAL A 154 0.97 0.70 -3.72
CA VAL A 154 -0.30 -0.04 -3.70
C VAL A 154 -0.57 -0.56 -5.11
N GLU A 155 -0.72 -1.87 -5.23
CA GLU A 155 -0.96 -2.59 -6.49
C GLU A 155 -2.34 -3.26 -6.46
N TYR A 156 -3.24 -2.84 -7.34
CA TYR A 156 -4.49 -3.52 -7.64
C TYR A 156 -4.33 -4.26 -8.96
N ILE A 157 -4.43 -5.59 -8.97
CA ILE A 157 -4.15 -6.38 -10.17
C ILE A 157 -5.25 -7.40 -10.41
N ALA A 158 -5.86 -7.37 -11.59
CA ALA A 158 -6.81 -8.39 -12.01
C ALA A 158 -6.08 -9.67 -12.46
N GLY A 159 -6.54 -10.81 -11.94
CA GLY A 159 -5.97 -12.11 -12.28
C GLY A 159 -5.92 -13.08 -11.11
N LYS A 160 -5.30 -14.24 -11.37
CA LYS A 160 -5.14 -15.27 -10.33
C LYS A 160 -4.12 -14.83 -9.30
N VAL A 161 -4.59 -14.52 -8.09
CA VAL A 161 -3.81 -14.03 -6.93
C VAL A 161 -2.46 -14.74 -6.76
N THR A 162 -2.42 -16.07 -6.83
CA THR A 162 -1.17 -16.83 -6.64
C THR A 162 -0.12 -16.56 -7.72
N GLN A 163 -0.54 -16.46 -8.99
CA GLN A 163 0.36 -16.14 -10.10
C GLN A 163 0.80 -14.68 -10.05
N THR A 164 -0.11 -13.79 -9.65
CA THR A 164 0.22 -12.38 -9.44
C THR A 164 1.28 -12.22 -8.35
N ILE A 165 1.16 -12.95 -7.23
CA ILE A 165 2.19 -12.95 -6.18
C ILE A 165 3.54 -13.40 -6.73
N ASP A 166 3.61 -14.50 -7.50
CA ASP A 166 4.87 -14.96 -8.08
C ASP A 166 5.50 -13.91 -9.00
N ARG A 167 4.67 -13.22 -9.78
CA ARG A 167 5.11 -12.13 -10.67
C ARG A 167 5.59 -10.90 -9.89
N LEU A 168 4.89 -10.52 -8.82
CA LEU A 168 5.31 -9.42 -7.94
C LEU A 168 6.61 -9.74 -7.21
N ILE A 169 6.81 -11.00 -6.79
CA ILE A 169 8.08 -11.45 -6.23
C ILE A 169 9.21 -11.30 -7.26
N ALA A 170 8.96 -11.67 -8.52
CA ALA A 170 9.95 -11.53 -9.58
C ALA A 170 10.27 -10.05 -9.89
N LEU A 171 9.27 -9.17 -9.84
CA LEU A 171 9.37 -7.74 -10.15
C LEU A 171 10.07 -6.95 -9.04
N TYR A 172 9.60 -7.09 -7.80
CA TYR A 172 10.06 -6.29 -6.67
C TYR A 172 11.22 -6.93 -5.89
N ARG A 173 11.44 -8.24 -6.04
CA ARG A 173 12.40 -9.03 -5.25
C ARG A 173 12.32 -8.72 -3.75
N PRO A 174 11.15 -8.92 -3.12
CA PRO A 174 10.98 -8.62 -1.71
C PRO A 174 11.85 -9.52 -0.83
N ASP A 175 12.34 -8.98 0.29
CA ASP A 175 13.05 -9.72 1.34
C ASP A 175 12.11 -10.70 2.07
N SER A 176 10.82 -10.40 2.13
CA SER A 176 9.79 -11.30 2.66
C SER A 176 8.40 -10.98 2.10
N LEU A 177 7.58 -12.01 2.02
CA LEU A 177 6.16 -11.94 1.66
C LEU A 177 5.29 -12.10 2.91
N VAL A 178 4.38 -11.16 3.16
CA VAL A 178 3.39 -11.23 4.23
C VAL A 178 2.02 -11.59 3.67
N VAL A 179 1.37 -12.59 4.29
CA VAL A 179 0.04 -13.08 3.89
C VAL A 179 -0.87 -13.31 5.09
N GLY A 180 -2.17 -13.10 4.91
CA GLY A 180 -3.18 -13.51 5.88
C GLY A 180 -3.40 -15.03 5.92
N THR A 181 -3.86 -15.56 7.06
CA THR A 181 -4.32 -16.96 7.17
C THR A 181 -5.50 -17.35 6.28
N ARG A 182 -6.28 -16.38 5.78
CA ARG A 182 -7.35 -16.58 4.79
C ARG A 182 -7.25 -15.52 3.69
N GLY A 183 -7.75 -15.87 2.51
CA GLY A 183 -8.09 -14.89 1.49
C GLY A 183 -9.59 -15.00 1.18
N GLN A 184 -10.09 -14.05 0.39
CA GLN A 184 -11.43 -14.07 -0.18
C GLN A 184 -11.69 -15.45 -0.82
N ARG A 185 -12.75 -16.13 -0.36
CA ARG A 185 -13.25 -17.35 -1.00
C ARG A 185 -14.63 -17.04 -1.50
N SER A 186 -14.90 -17.28 -2.78
CA SER A 186 -16.27 -17.33 -3.27
C SER A 186 -17.07 -18.36 -2.44
N MET A 187 -18.34 -18.06 -2.14
CA MET A 187 -19.23 -18.95 -1.38
C MET A 187 -19.28 -20.36 -1.99
N MET A 188 -19.21 -20.45 -3.32
CA MET A 188 -19.14 -21.71 -4.06
C MET A 188 -17.85 -22.50 -3.76
N GLN A 189 -16.72 -21.81 -3.63
CA GLN A 189 -15.43 -22.40 -3.28
C GLN A 189 -15.36 -22.82 -1.80
N ALA A 190 -16.06 -22.10 -0.93
CA ALA A 190 -16.22 -22.47 0.47
C ALA A 190 -17.06 -23.76 0.62
N MET A 191 -18.12 -23.93 -0.17
CA MET A 191 -18.91 -25.17 -0.20
C MET A 191 -18.15 -26.32 -0.86
N ALA A 192 -17.47 -26.11 -1.99
CA ALA A 192 -16.67 -27.16 -2.64
C ALA A 192 -15.58 -27.73 -1.72
N GLY A 193 -14.94 -26.88 -0.90
CA GLY A 193 -13.97 -27.31 0.10
C GLY A 193 -14.56 -28.04 1.32
N ALA A 194 -15.87 -27.89 1.59
CA ALA A 194 -16.56 -28.60 2.67
C ALA A 194 -16.95 -30.05 2.27
N PHE A 195 -17.06 -30.33 0.96
CA PHE A 195 -17.43 -31.64 0.41
C PHE A 195 -16.23 -32.51 -0.01
N GLY A 196 -15.01 -32.20 0.44
CA GLY A 196 -13.84 -33.05 0.22
C GLY A 196 -13.31 -33.06 -1.22
N ALA A 197 -13.76 -32.14 -2.07
CA ALA A 197 -13.19 -31.98 -3.41
C ALA A 197 -11.73 -31.49 -3.29
N PRO A 198 -10.76 -32.11 -3.99
CA PRO A 198 -9.38 -31.65 -4.04
C PRO A 198 -9.31 -30.40 -4.92
N GLY A 199 -9.60 -29.23 -4.35
CA GLY A 199 -9.76 -28.00 -5.14
C GLY A 199 -9.38 -26.75 -4.37
N VAL A 200 -8.22 -26.19 -4.73
CA VAL A 200 -7.67 -24.86 -4.37
C VAL A 200 -7.33 -24.67 -2.89
N GLY A 201 -6.03 -24.85 -2.57
CA GLY A 201 -5.47 -24.45 -1.28
C GLY A 201 -5.56 -22.93 -1.07
N SER A 202 -5.55 -22.48 0.19
CA SER A 202 -5.52 -21.04 0.50
C SER A 202 -4.26 -20.39 -0.07
N VAL A 203 -4.32 -19.09 -0.37
CA VAL A 203 -3.17 -18.27 -0.80
C VAL A 203 -1.98 -18.48 0.14
N SER A 204 -2.21 -18.46 1.46
CA SER A 204 -1.18 -18.76 2.46
C SER A 204 -0.53 -20.13 2.30
N LYS A 205 -1.29 -21.18 1.98
CA LYS A 205 -0.74 -22.52 1.74
C LYS A 205 0.08 -22.54 0.45
N TYR A 206 -0.42 -21.88 -0.61
CA TYR A 206 0.31 -21.77 -1.86
C TYR A 206 1.68 -21.11 -1.64
N CYS A 207 1.69 -19.94 -1.00
CA CYS A 207 2.91 -19.17 -0.71
C CYS A 207 3.89 -19.99 0.15
N LEU A 208 3.44 -20.67 1.20
CA LEU A 208 4.30 -21.52 2.03
C LEU A 208 4.96 -22.68 1.27
N SER A 209 4.34 -23.16 0.19
CA SER A 209 4.85 -24.30 -0.57
C SER A 209 5.69 -23.92 -1.79
N HIS A 210 5.46 -22.73 -2.38
CA HIS A 210 6.03 -22.37 -3.68
C HIS A 210 6.82 -21.06 -3.68
N SER A 211 6.69 -20.24 -2.63
CA SER A 211 7.36 -18.93 -2.62
C SER A 211 8.87 -19.10 -2.56
N PRO A 212 9.63 -18.42 -3.43
CA PRO A 212 11.09 -18.42 -3.38
C PRO A 212 11.65 -17.45 -2.33
N VAL A 213 10.79 -16.68 -1.65
CA VAL A 213 11.16 -15.74 -0.58
C VAL A 213 10.56 -16.19 0.75
N PRO A 214 11.12 -15.80 1.90
CA PRO A 214 10.53 -16.07 3.20
C PRO A 214 9.07 -15.58 3.31
N VAL A 215 8.19 -16.41 3.87
CA VAL A 215 6.76 -16.11 4.01
C VAL A 215 6.38 -15.94 5.47
N ILE A 216 5.76 -14.80 5.80
CA ILE A 216 5.23 -14.48 7.12
C ILE A 216 3.71 -14.60 7.07
N VAL A 217 3.14 -15.49 7.89
CA VAL A 217 1.68 -15.73 7.94
C VAL A 217 1.07 -15.08 9.17
N ILE A 218 0.22 -14.07 8.96
CA ILE A 218 -0.43 -13.34 10.04
C ILE A 218 -1.79 -13.95 10.34
N ARG A 219 -1.96 -14.36 11.60
CA ARG A 219 -3.16 -15.00 12.11
C ARG A 219 -3.98 -14.00 12.93
N PRO A 220 -5.27 -13.84 12.61
CA PRO A 220 -6.12 -12.95 13.37
C PRO A 220 -6.20 -13.24 14.87
N GLU A 221 -6.15 -12.22 15.71
CA GLU A 221 -6.17 -12.36 17.16
C GLU A 221 -7.42 -13.08 17.67
N SER A 222 -8.57 -12.78 17.08
CA SER A 222 -9.86 -13.44 17.35
C SER A 222 -9.75 -14.96 17.22
N LYS A 223 -9.01 -15.44 16.20
CA LYS A 223 -8.75 -16.86 15.97
C LYS A 223 -7.69 -17.43 16.90
N VAL A 224 -6.69 -16.63 17.29
CA VAL A 224 -5.71 -17.03 18.32
C VAL A 224 -6.45 -17.29 19.62
N ARG A 225 -7.26 -16.33 20.08
CA ARG A 225 -8.06 -16.44 21.32
C ARG A 225 -9.00 -17.63 21.30
N LYS A 226 -9.75 -17.85 20.20
CA LYS A 226 -10.63 -19.02 20.04
C LYS A 226 -9.87 -20.35 20.09
N THR A 227 -8.66 -20.39 19.51
CA THR A 227 -7.83 -21.60 19.51
C THR A 227 -7.24 -21.87 20.89
N MET A 228 -6.80 -20.82 21.59
CA MET A 228 -6.33 -20.92 22.97
C MET A 228 -7.46 -21.34 23.92
N ALA A 229 -8.66 -20.77 23.79
CA ALA A 229 -9.83 -21.17 24.58
C ALA A 229 -10.21 -22.64 24.32
N LYS A 230 -10.23 -23.08 23.06
CA LYS A 230 -10.44 -24.50 22.71
C LYS A 230 -9.36 -25.42 23.26
N ARG A 231 -8.10 -24.95 23.35
CA ARG A 231 -6.99 -25.71 23.95
C ARG A 231 -7.19 -25.84 25.46
N ARG A 232 -7.47 -24.74 26.15
CA ARG A 232 -7.73 -24.71 27.60
C ARG A 232 -8.93 -25.58 28.00
N ALA A 233 -9.95 -25.66 27.14
CA ALA A 233 -11.13 -26.48 27.37
C ALA A 233 -10.94 -27.98 27.08
N ASN A 234 -9.79 -28.41 26.53
CA ASN A 234 -9.57 -29.82 26.20
C ASN A 234 -8.72 -30.53 27.27
N PRO A 235 -9.33 -31.36 28.14
CA PRO A 235 -8.62 -32.02 29.25
C PRO A 235 -7.59 -33.07 28.80
N LYS A 236 -7.59 -33.48 27.52
CA LYS A 236 -6.60 -34.42 26.95
C LYS A 236 -5.35 -33.74 26.39
N ARG A 237 -5.33 -32.42 26.27
CA ARG A 237 -4.15 -31.66 25.82
C ARG A 237 -3.38 -31.18 27.05
N GLY A 238 -2.20 -31.75 27.29
CA GLY A 238 -1.36 -31.41 28.45
C GLY A 238 -1.06 -29.91 28.54
N LEU A 239 -0.96 -29.40 29.78
CA LEU A 239 -0.69 -28.00 30.15
C LEU A 239 0.75 -27.55 29.84
N HIS A 240 1.57 -28.44 29.26
CA HIS A 240 3.01 -28.26 29.09
C HIS A 240 3.42 -26.97 28.35
N PHE A 241 2.59 -26.48 27.42
CA PHE A 241 2.86 -25.22 26.71
C PHE A 241 2.32 -23.96 27.42
N ASP A 242 1.33 -24.09 28.31
CA ASP A 242 0.80 -22.96 29.08
C ASP A 242 1.79 -22.49 30.16
N GLU A 243 2.62 -23.41 30.69
CA GLU A 243 3.67 -23.09 31.65
C GLU A 243 4.79 -22.25 31.00
N LEU A 244 5.25 -22.63 29.81
CA LEU A 244 6.21 -21.89 28.99
C LEU A 244 5.72 -20.49 28.59
N ALA A 245 4.43 -20.34 28.30
CA ALA A 245 3.83 -19.05 27.96
C ALA A 245 3.79 -18.11 29.17
N LYS A 246 3.51 -18.63 30.37
CA LYS A 246 3.54 -17.86 31.63
C LYS A 246 4.95 -17.43 32.02
N THR A 247 5.98 -18.24 31.75
CA THR A 247 7.37 -17.87 32.08
C THR A 247 7.84 -16.66 31.25
N LYS A 248 7.36 -16.54 30.01
CA LYS A 248 7.72 -15.44 29.10
C LYS A 248 7.13 -14.08 29.50
N THR A 249 6.02 -14.07 30.25
CA THR A 249 5.39 -12.83 30.72
C THR A 249 6.05 -12.28 31.99
N ASN A 250 6.81 -13.10 32.72
CA ASN A 250 7.43 -12.71 34.00
C ASN A 250 8.91 -12.32 33.90
N ASN A 251 9.65 -12.80 32.89
CA ASN A 251 11.08 -12.47 32.75
C ASN A 251 11.34 -11.76 31.42
N GLY A 252 11.51 -10.44 31.50
CA GLY A 252 12.26 -9.70 30.49
C GLY A 252 13.69 -10.27 30.41
N HIS A 253 14.16 -10.49 29.19
CA HIS A 253 15.52 -10.88 28.83
C HIS A 253 15.90 -12.37 29.04
N LEU A 254 15.86 -13.17 27.97
CA LEU A 254 16.97 -13.97 27.42
C LEU A 254 16.51 -14.97 26.33
N SER A 255 17.46 -15.28 25.46
CA SER A 255 17.50 -16.08 24.21
C SER A 255 16.57 -17.29 24.05
N VAL A 256 16.05 -17.45 22.82
CA VAL A 256 15.40 -18.68 22.35
C VAL A 256 16.47 -19.78 22.17
N PRO A 257 16.36 -20.94 22.82
CA PRO A 257 17.27 -22.05 22.55
C PRO A 257 16.88 -22.78 21.25
N LEU A 258 17.82 -22.86 20.31
CA LEU A 258 17.77 -23.75 19.15
C LEU A 258 17.93 -25.20 19.62
N ILE A 259 16.87 -25.99 19.59
CA ILE A 259 16.95 -27.43 19.80
C ILE A 259 17.30 -28.09 18.47
N SER A 260 18.55 -28.53 18.34
CA SER A 260 19.00 -29.45 17.29
C SER A 260 18.54 -30.87 17.65
N THR A 261 17.63 -31.44 16.88
CA THR A 261 17.34 -32.88 16.94
C THR A 261 18.23 -33.62 15.95
N LEU A 262 19.35 -34.14 16.45
CA LEU A 262 20.12 -35.20 15.80
C LEU A 262 19.47 -36.55 16.16
N THR A 263 18.82 -37.18 15.20
CA THR A 263 18.42 -38.59 15.29
C THR A 263 19.55 -39.48 14.77
N ARG A 264 19.91 -40.49 15.55
CA ARG A 264 20.72 -41.65 15.15
C ARG A 264 19.80 -42.78 14.70
#